data_AF-A0A7X8KUZ0-F1
#
_entry.id   AF-A0A7X8KUZ0-F1
#
_cell.length_a   1.000
_cell.length_b   1.000
_cell.length_c   1.000
_cell.angle_alpha   90.00
_cell.angle_beta   90.00
_cell.angle_gamma   90.00
#
_symmetry.space_group_name_H-M   'P 1'
#
loop_
_entity.id
_entity.type
_entity.pdbx_description
1 polymer ?
#
loop_
_entity_poly.entity_id
_entity_poly.type
_entity_poly.pdbx_seq_one_letter_code
_entity_poly.pdbx_strand_id
1 'polypeptide(L)'
;MCWSCNAYCGNCKPPKEKPRQCTSCKAFNFDPEKNTCRKCGAELPARVPPPVIKCELCGMMCANPCKKGERPPADGILRPCKLRTPPPEELETNPKQEEKTHVL
;
A
#
# COMPACT_ATOMS: atom_id res chain seq x y z
N MET A 1 16.48 10.13 8.77
CA MET A 1 15.81 10.78 9.90
C MET A 1 14.57 11.50 9.39
N CYS A 2 13.37 11.19 9.89
CA CYS A 2 12.17 11.99 9.65
C CYS A 2 11.83 12.63 11.01
N TRP A 3 11.91 13.96 11.12
CA TRP A 3 11.72 14.68 12.40
C TRP A 3 10.28 14.65 12.92
N SER A 4 9.34 14.17 12.10
CA SER A 4 7.96 13.90 12.45
C SER A 4 7.49 12.64 11.72
N CYS A 5 6.47 11.96 12.26
CA CYS A 5 5.90 10.77 11.63
C CYS A 5 5.25 11.13 10.28
N ASN A 6 5.84 10.66 9.18
CA ASN A 6 5.20 10.74 7.87
C ASN A 6 4.20 9.58 7.69
N ALA A 7 2.91 9.89 7.69
CA ALA A 7 1.84 8.90 7.57
C ALA A 7 1.83 8.14 6.23
N TYR A 8 2.53 8.63 5.20
CA TYR A 8 2.58 8.02 3.87
C TYR A 8 3.82 7.12 3.66
N CYS A 9 4.74 7.03 4.62
CA CYS A 9 6.04 6.36 4.41
C CYS A 9 6.02 4.83 4.55
N GLY A 10 5.03 4.28 5.27
CA GLY A 10 4.90 2.83 5.47
C GLY A 10 5.96 2.20 6.40
N ASN A 11 6.90 2.97 6.98
CA ASN A 11 8.03 2.40 7.73
C ASN A 11 7.60 1.69 9.03
N CYS A 12 6.63 2.25 9.74
CA CYS A 12 6.25 1.77 11.07
C CYS A 12 4.84 1.15 11.14
N LYS A 13 3.95 1.58 10.24
CA LYS A 13 2.54 1.20 10.13
C LYS A 13 2.15 1.19 8.64
N PRO A 14 1.06 0.53 8.23
CA PRO A 14 0.53 0.64 6.87
C PRO A 14 0.43 2.11 6.43
N PRO A 15 0.92 2.46 5.23
CA PRO A 15 0.87 3.84 4.75
C PRO A 15 -0.57 4.29 4.54
N LYS A 16 -0.84 5.57 4.85
CA LYS A 16 -2.06 6.24 4.37
C LYS A 16 -2.02 6.33 2.85
N GLU A 17 -3.20 6.40 2.27
CA GLU A 17 -3.36 6.56 0.84
C GLU A 17 -2.77 7.89 0.37
N LYS A 18 -1.98 7.87 -0.71
CA LYS A 18 -1.27 9.06 -1.17
C LYS A 18 -2.24 10.09 -1.79
N PRO A 19 -1.97 11.39 -1.64
CA PRO A 19 -2.70 12.42 -2.36
C PRO A 19 -2.54 12.26 -3.87
N ARG A 20 -3.61 12.50 -4.63
CA ARG A 20 -3.56 12.51 -6.10
C ARG A 20 -3.21 13.90 -6.60
N GLN A 21 -2.24 13.98 -7.49
CA GLN A 21 -1.94 15.21 -8.21
C GLN A 21 -2.82 15.30 -9.44
N CYS A 22 -3.55 16.41 -9.60
CA CYS A 22 -4.35 16.66 -10.80
C CYS A 22 -3.43 16.82 -12.02
N THR A 23 -3.70 16.08 -13.10
CA THR A 23 -2.91 16.12 -14.33
C THR A 23 -3.09 17.45 -15.07
N SER A 24 -4.27 18.07 -14.96
CA SER A 24 -4.63 19.36 -15.56
C SER A 24 -4.02 20.56 -14.82
N CYS A 25 -4.38 20.77 -13.54
CA CYS A 25 -3.98 22.00 -12.81
C CYS A 25 -2.89 21.81 -11.73
N LYS A 26 -2.31 20.61 -11.64
CA LYS A 26 -1.24 20.23 -10.69
C LYS A 26 -1.56 20.34 -9.20
N ALA A 27 -2.79 20.68 -8.84
CA ALA A 27 -3.23 20.70 -7.44
C ALA A 27 -3.23 19.30 -6.82
N PHE A 28 -2.78 19.20 -5.56
CA PHE A 28 -2.88 17.98 -4.76
C PHE A 28 -4.26 17.84 -4.13
N ASN A 29 -4.83 16.64 -4.24
CA ASN A 29 -6.14 16.27 -3.71
C ASN A 29 -5.93 15.16 -2.67
N PHE A 30 -6.28 15.46 -1.43
CA PHE A 30 -6.03 14.61 -0.26
C PHE A 30 -7.24 13.73 0.12
N ASP A 31 -8.41 14.05 -0.44
CA ASP A 31 -9.63 13.30 -0.21
C ASP A 31 -9.56 11.95 -0.95
N PRO A 32 -9.62 10.81 -0.24
CA PRO A 32 -9.55 9.49 -0.85
C PRO A 32 -10.72 9.19 -1.77
N GLU A 33 -11.92 9.69 -1.44
CA GLU A 33 -13.19 9.29 -2.05
C GLU A 33 -13.54 10.12 -3.29
N LYS A 34 -12.98 11.33 -3.43
CA LYS A 34 -13.29 12.22 -4.55
C LYS A 34 -12.49 11.88 -5.80
N ASN A 35 -13.19 11.64 -6.91
CA ASN A 35 -12.60 11.37 -8.23
C ASN A 35 -12.41 12.62 -9.11
N THR A 36 -12.76 13.80 -8.61
CA THR A 36 -12.58 15.07 -9.34
C THR A 36 -11.72 16.05 -8.55
N CYS A 37 -11.02 16.92 -9.27
CA CYS A 37 -10.12 17.89 -8.69
C CYS A 37 -10.90 19.00 -8.00
N ARG A 38 -10.61 19.23 -6.72
CA ARG A 38 -11.25 20.30 -5.92
C ARG A 38 -11.03 21.71 -6.46
N LYS A 39 -10.01 21.92 -7.30
CA LYS A 39 -9.63 23.25 -7.83
C LYS A 39 -10.19 23.52 -9.21
N CYS A 40 -10.17 22.53 -10.11
CA CYS A 40 -10.51 22.74 -11.53
C CYS A 40 -11.61 21.81 -12.07
N GLY A 41 -12.15 20.91 -11.23
CA GLY A 41 -13.22 20.00 -11.63
C GLY A 41 -12.77 18.80 -12.49
N ALA A 42 -11.57 18.82 -13.08
CA ALA A 42 -11.07 17.73 -13.91
C ALA A 42 -10.98 16.39 -13.16
N GLU A 43 -11.14 15.28 -13.87
CA GLU A 43 -10.98 13.94 -13.31
C GLU A 43 -9.56 13.72 -12.75
N LEU A 44 -9.50 13.02 -11.63
CA LEU A 44 -8.25 12.63 -10.99
C LEU A 44 -7.80 11.26 -11.50
N PRO A 45 -6.48 11.02 -11.59
CA PRO A 45 -5.97 9.72 -12.00
C PRO A 45 -6.50 8.60 -11.11
N ALA A 46 -6.71 7.42 -11.68
CA ALA A 46 -7.12 6.24 -10.92
C ALA A 46 -6.08 5.89 -9.84
N ARG A 47 -6.56 5.28 -8.75
CA ARG A 47 -5.68 4.84 -7.67
C ARG A 47 -5.11 3.47 -8.02
N VAL A 48 -3.81 3.30 -7.80
CA VAL A 48 -3.16 2.00 -7.89
C VAL A 48 -3.29 1.34 -6.51
N PRO A 49 -3.97 0.19 -6.40
CA PRO A 49 -4.05 -0.51 -5.13
C PRO A 49 -2.65 -0.93 -4.66
N PRO A 50 -2.38 -0.91 -3.35
CA PRO A 50 -1.14 -1.45 -2.80
C PRO A 50 -0.99 -2.94 -3.14
N PRO A 51 0.26 -3.44 -3.27
CA PRO A 51 0.49 -4.84 -3.54
C PRO A 51 0.08 -5.69 -2.33
N VAL A 52 -0.52 -6.84 -2.60
CA VAL A 52 -0.78 -7.86 -1.58
C VAL A 52 0.50 -8.69 -1.40
N ILE A 53 1.05 -8.73 -0.18
CA ILE A 53 2.28 -9.49 0.11
C ILE A 53 2.11 -10.38 1.33
N LYS A 54 2.92 -11.43 1.43
CA LYS A 54 3.10 -12.19 2.68
C LYS A 54 4.01 -11.40 3.62
N CYS A 55 3.52 -11.09 4.81
CA CYS A 55 4.26 -10.38 5.84
C CYS A 55 5.29 -11.30 6.50
N GLU A 56 6.58 -11.01 6.36
CA GLU A 56 7.67 -11.79 6.96
C GLU A 56 7.73 -11.67 8.50
N LEU A 57 7.09 -10.65 9.09
CA LEU A 57 6.98 -10.52 10.54
C LEU A 57 6.02 -11.54 11.16
N CYS A 58 4.87 -11.81 10.52
CA CYS A 58 3.80 -12.62 11.10
C CYS A 58 3.35 -13.82 10.25
N GLY A 59 3.90 -13.99 9.05
CA GLY A 59 3.59 -15.05 8.11
C GLY A 59 2.26 -14.92 7.36
N MET A 60 1.45 -13.89 7.64
CA MET A 60 0.12 -13.71 7.04
C MET A 60 0.12 -12.72 5.86
N MET A 61 -0.89 -12.80 4.99
CA MET A 61 -1.06 -11.85 3.88
C MET A 61 -1.52 -10.47 4.37
N CYS A 62 -1.01 -9.42 3.73
CA CYS A 62 -1.35 -8.01 3.92
C CYS A 62 -1.73 -7.35 2.59
N ALA A 63 -2.91 -6.71 2.51
CA ALA A 63 -3.34 -5.91 1.37
C ALA A 63 -2.76 -4.49 1.34
N ASN A 64 -2.43 -3.92 2.50
CA ASN A 64 -1.73 -2.64 2.58
C ASN A 64 -0.48 -2.80 3.46
N PRO A 65 0.63 -3.32 2.90
CA PRO A 65 1.79 -3.67 3.69
C PRO A 65 2.56 -2.46 4.23
N CYS A 66 3.21 -2.67 5.36
CA CYS A 66 4.21 -1.77 5.89
C CYS A 66 5.60 -2.42 5.77
N LYS A 67 6.66 -1.61 5.80
CA LYS A 67 8.04 -2.08 5.59
C LYS A 67 8.61 -2.96 6.71
N LYS A 68 7.89 -3.12 7.82
CA LYS A 68 8.23 -4.12 8.84
C LYS A 68 7.90 -5.54 8.39
N GLY A 69 6.92 -5.70 7.50
CA GLY A 69 6.53 -7.00 6.95
C GLY A 69 7.36 -7.44 5.75
N GLU A 70 8.26 -6.59 5.26
CA GLU A 70 9.15 -6.90 4.12
C GLU A 70 10.47 -7.55 4.56
N ARG A 71 10.69 -7.69 5.87
CA ARG A 71 11.91 -8.25 6.44
C ARG A 71 11.57 -9.19 7.58
N PRO A 72 12.33 -10.28 7.76
CA PRO A 72 12.06 -11.21 8.84
C PRO A 72 12.55 -10.61 10.17
N PRO A 73 11.99 -11.03 11.30
CA PRO A 73 12.55 -10.76 12.62
C PRO A 73 14.01 -11.22 12.71
N ALA A 74 14.83 -10.51 13.46
CA ALA A 74 16.26 -10.83 13.59
C ALA A 74 16.53 -12.22 14.20
N ASP A 75 15.60 -12.72 15.01
CA ASP A 75 15.61 -14.05 15.60
C ASP A 75 14.97 -15.12 14.69
N GLY A 76 14.41 -14.73 13.55
CA GLY A 76 13.67 -15.60 12.63
C GLY A 76 12.31 -16.08 13.14
N ILE A 77 11.88 -15.63 14.33
CA ILE A 77 10.65 -16.11 14.98
C ILE A 77 9.50 -15.18 14.63
N LEU A 78 8.47 -15.72 13.97
CA LEU A 78 7.26 -14.98 13.63
C LEU A 78 6.55 -14.44 14.89
N ARG A 79 6.03 -13.22 14.80
CA ARG A 79 5.31 -12.54 15.88
C ARG A 79 3.94 -12.08 15.40
N PRO A 80 2.91 -12.08 16.27
CA PRO A 80 1.60 -11.54 15.90
C PRO A 80 1.71 -10.05 15.54
N CYS A 81 1.06 -9.64 14.44
CA CYS A 81 1.06 -8.26 13.98
C CYS A 81 -0.32 -7.60 14.19
N LYS A 82 -0.39 -6.65 15.13
CA LYS A 82 -1.61 -5.85 15.40
C LYS A 82 -1.97 -4.85 14.30
N LEU A 83 -1.08 -4.66 13.33
CA LEU A 83 -1.23 -3.70 12.23
C LEU A 83 -1.45 -4.41 10.88
N ARG A 84 -1.74 -5.72 10.92
CA ARG A 84 -2.06 -6.49 9.72
C ARG A 84 -3.29 -5.88 9.04
N THR A 85 -3.22 -5.77 7.72
CA THR A 85 -4.31 -5.36 6.85
C THR A 85 -4.73 -6.56 6.02
N PRO A 86 -5.65 -7.42 6.49
CA PRO A 86 -6.03 -8.63 5.75
C PRO A 86 -6.53 -8.26 4.34
N PRO A 87 -6.14 -9.01 3.30
CA PRO A 87 -6.77 -8.86 2.00
C PRO A 87 -8.21 -9.42 2.04
N PRO A 88 -9.05 -9.08 1.05
CA PRO A 88 -10.31 -9.78 0.81
C PRO A 88 -10.10 -11.30 0.72
N GLU A 89 -11.07 -12.08 1.18
CA GLU A 89 -11.00 -13.54 1.32
C GLU A 89 -10.62 -14.26 -0.01
N GLU A 90 -11.05 -13.69 -1.14
CA GLU A 90 -10.73 -14.16 -2.50
C GLU A 90 -9.23 -14.12 -2.84
N LEU A 91 -8.46 -13.27 -2.16
CA LEU A 91 -7.01 -13.07 -2.35
C LEU A 91 -6.18 -13.74 -1.23
N GLU A 92 -6.81 -14.31 -0.21
CA GLU A 92 -6.11 -15.05 0.86
C GLU A 92 -5.70 -16.46 0.43
N THR A 93 -6.38 -17.05 -0.57
CA THR A 93 -6.23 -18.47 -0.94
C THR A 93 -5.49 -18.73 -2.26
N ASN A 94 -5.07 -17.70 -2.99
CA ASN A 94 -4.55 -17.87 -4.35
C ASN A 94 -3.37 -16.93 -4.65
N PRO A 95 -2.11 -17.35 -4.43
CA PRO A 95 -0.96 -16.58 -4.88
C PRO A 95 -0.85 -16.72 -6.40
N LYS A 96 -1.61 -15.92 -7.16
CA LYS A 96 -1.35 -15.78 -8.60
C LYS A 96 0.01 -15.14 -8.77
N GLN A 97 1.01 -15.99 -9.02
CA GLN A 97 2.31 -15.58 -9.51
C GLN A 97 2.06 -14.82 -10.81
N GLU A 98 2.43 -13.53 -10.85
CA GLU A 98 2.47 -12.78 -12.09
C GLU A 98 3.53 -13.45 -12.99
N GLU A 99 3.05 -14.23 -13.95
CA GLU A 99 3.84 -14.83 -15.01
C GLU A 99 4.49 -13.69 -15.80
N LYS A 100 5.81 -13.53 -15.62
CA LYS A 100 6.61 -12.64 -16.45
C LYS A 100 6.57 -13.18 -17.89
N THR A 101 5.73 -12.59 -18.73
CA THR A 101 5.85 -12.76 -20.18
C THR A 101 7.18 -12.15 -20.62
N HIS A 102 8.19 -13.01 -20.77
CA HIS A 102 9.43 -12.69 -21.47
C HIS A 102 9.10 -12.67 -22.96
N VAL A 103 9.02 -11.47 -23.53
CA VAL A 103 8.94 -11.30 -24.99
C VAL A 103 10.37 -11.36 -25.52
N LEU A 104 10.66 -12.39 -26.31
CA LEU A 104 11.86 -12.53 -27.14
C LEU A 104 11.78 -11.58 -28.34
#